data_AF-A0A7W3VWV7-F1
#
_entry.id   AF-A0A7W3VWV7-F1
#
_cell.length_a   1.000
_cell.length_b   1.000
_cell.length_c   1.000
_cell.angle_alpha   90.00
_cell.angle_beta   90.00
_cell.angle_gamma   90.00
#
_symmetry.space_group_name_H-M   'P 1'
#
loop_
_entity.id
_entity.type
_entity.pdbx_description
1 polymer ?
#
loop_
_entity_poly.entity_id
_entity_poly.type
_entity_poly.pdbx_seq_one_letter_code
_entity_poly.pdbx_strand_id
1 'polypeptide(L)'
;MAASVVLAAITVTTGVLVPAAATAAPIAAVAQTPEEVRTNAAAVVGLVITPELLRLSESDFVHEIYLAAQRQGDVAEEVRYEAYHADTIGSTSYFLETAIYLAHQRDLDREALYQVRRTERQPAAALLGFELTRMLLSQEDPNFVFALWEHAPRDSFVRAAAAAAVKGTPAEKKEFIVHGIFVEHQRDVDAAKEAAEKEAAEKILRDARVKAAAAVGMDARLAAQLTDEQFVRDVLYRFAAPNSEMWIAAYSCETPEQRRAFIDAGIFEAAAKDKVNDLKARAAAVVGVEASYARYLEEGPLVREIWTRSTPGTHVQAAARRAMDSQSPAEWRAFLETGIFVAQAADKS
;
A
#
# COMPACT_ATOMS: atom_id res chain seq x y z
N MET A 1 71.04 2.63 50.66
CA MET A 1 71.05 4.06 51.06
C MET A 1 72.39 4.66 50.66
N ALA A 2 72.33 5.85 50.04
CA ALA A 2 73.33 6.93 49.93
C ALA A 2 74.81 6.56 49.63
N ALA A 3 75.50 6.99 48.56
CA ALA A 3 75.65 8.26 47.83
C ALA A 3 77.00 8.97 48.13
N SER A 4 77.60 9.48 47.04
CA SER A 4 78.57 10.59 46.89
C SER A 4 80.07 10.28 46.87
N VAL A 5 80.70 10.37 45.68
CA VAL A 5 81.48 11.50 45.05
C VAL A 5 82.88 11.64 45.68
N VAL A 6 84.02 11.56 44.98
CA VAL A 6 84.81 12.59 44.24
C VAL A 6 86.11 11.84 43.83
N LEU A 7 86.80 11.95 42.68
CA LEU A 7 87.52 13.08 42.06
C LEU A 7 88.04 12.65 40.68
N ALA A 8 88.06 13.59 39.73
CA ALA A 8 88.62 13.44 38.39
C ALA A 8 90.16 13.56 38.37
N ALA A 9 90.80 12.84 37.45
CA ALA A 9 92.14 13.16 36.95
C ALA A 9 92.10 13.18 35.42
N ILE A 10 92.15 14.37 34.85
CA ILE A 10 92.24 14.62 33.41
C ILE A 10 93.73 14.52 33.04
N THR A 11 94.09 13.56 32.20
CA THR A 11 95.39 13.51 31.51
C THR A 11 95.14 13.74 30.03
N VAL A 12 95.61 14.87 29.52
CA VAL A 12 95.60 15.20 28.10
C VAL A 12 96.89 14.64 27.50
N THR A 13 96.78 13.56 26.73
CA THR A 13 97.83 13.08 25.83
C THR A 13 97.43 13.38 24.40
N THR A 14 98.21 14.26 23.76
CA THR A 14 98.14 14.61 22.36
C THR A 14 98.67 13.46 21.50
N GLY A 15 97.76 12.57 21.07
CA GLY A 15 98.03 11.51 20.10
C GLY A 15 97.73 11.97 18.67
N VAL A 16 98.73 11.86 17.79
CA VAL A 16 98.67 12.14 16.36
C VAL A 16 97.57 11.32 15.68
N LEU A 17 96.63 11.99 15.01
CA LEU A 17 95.58 11.36 14.21
C LEU A 17 96.18 10.80 12.91
N VAL A 18 96.30 9.47 12.84
CA VAL A 18 96.34 8.74 11.57
C VAL A 18 94.88 8.64 11.08
N PRO A 19 94.56 8.95 9.81
CA PRO A 19 93.20 8.77 9.33
C PRO A 19 92.87 7.28 9.30
N ALA A 20 92.01 6.84 10.22
CA ALA A 20 91.40 5.53 10.18
C ALA A 20 90.47 5.50 8.95
N ALA A 21 90.85 4.74 7.93
CA ALA A 21 89.92 4.34 6.89
C ALA A 21 88.84 3.50 7.56
N ALA A 22 87.65 4.06 7.71
CA ALA A 22 86.46 3.33 8.10
C ALA A 22 86.13 2.35 6.97
N THR A 23 86.53 1.09 7.14
CA THR A 23 86.02 0.00 6.31
C THR A 23 84.53 -0.12 6.63
N ALA A 24 83.68 0.30 5.69
CA ALA A 24 82.24 0.12 5.81
C ALA A 24 81.95 -1.37 6.04
N ALA A 25 81.26 -1.68 7.14
CA ALA A 25 80.67 -2.99 7.33
C ALA A 25 79.77 -3.31 6.12
N PRO A 26 79.77 -4.56 5.62
CA PRO A 26 78.84 -4.93 4.57
C PRO A 26 77.43 -4.61 5.07
N ILE A 27 76.70 -3.84 4.28
CA ILE A 27 75.27 -3.61 4.48
C ILE A 27 74.67 -5.02 4.48
N ALA A 28 74.12 -5.46 5.61
CA ALA A 28 73.44 -6.74 5.68
C ALA A 28 72.39 -6.75 4.57
N ALA A 29 72.46 -7.72 3.66
CA ALA A 29 71.43 -7.91 2.66
C ALA A 29 70.11 -8.05 3.42
N VAL A 30 69.23 -7.07 3.27
CA VAL A 30 67.86 -7.14 3.80
C VAL A 30 67.30 -8.46 3.29
N ALA A 31 66.87 -9.34 4.18
CA ALA A 31 66.25 -10.59 3.79
C ALA A 31 65.09 -10.26 2.85
N GLN A 32 65.24 -10.57 1.56
CA GLN A 32 64.21 -10.36 0.56
C GLN A 32 63.50 -11.70 0.36
N THR A 33 62.20 -11.73 0.60
CA THR A 33 61.31 -12.78 0.10
C THR A 33 61.55 -13.01 -1.40
N PRO A 34 61.58 -14.28 -1.87
CA PRO A 34 61.80 -14.59 -3.27
C PRO A 34 60.82 -13.86 -4.20
N GLU A 35 61.27 -13.48 -5.40
CA GLU A 35 60.44 -12.79 -6.41
C GLU A 35 59.17 -13.59 -6.76
N GLU A 36 59.24 -14.92 -6.74
CA GLU A 36 58.09 -15.81 -6.94
C GLU A 36 57.01 -15.62 -5.86
N VAL A 37 57.41 -15.53 -4.58
CA VAL A 37 56.47 -15.32 -3.46
C VAL A 37 55.77 -13.97 -3.61
N ARG A 38 56.52 -12.91 -3.95
CA ARG A 38 55.98 -11.57 -4.19
C ARG A 38 55.02 -11.55 -5.38
N THR A 39 55.37 -12.24 -6.46
CA THR A 39 54.53 -12.36 -7.66
C THR A 39 53.21 -13.05 -7.35
N ASN A 40 53.25 -14.16 -6.62
CA ASN A 40 52.06 -14.91 -6.23
C ASN A 40 51.17 -14.10 -5.27
N ALA A 41 51.76 -13.40 -4.30
CA ALA A 41 51.03 -12.53 -3.38
C ALA A 41 50.35 -11.35 -4.11
N ALA A 42 51.05 -10.70 -5.04
CA ALA A 42 50.46 -9.63 -5.85
C ALA A 42 49.29 -10.11 -6.72
N ALA A 43 49.36 -11.34 -7.23
CA ALA A 43 48.28 -11.92 -8.05
C ALA A 43 46.95 -12.04 -7.27
N VAL A 44 46.99 -12.28 -5.95
CA VAL A 44 45.79 -12.36 -5.09
C VAL A 44 44.94 -11.09 -5.16
N VAL A 45 45.59 -9.93 -5.25
CA VAL A 45 44.94 -8.62 -5.32
C VAL A 45 44.99 -8.01 -6.73
N GLY A 46 45.32 -8.81 -7.75
CA GLY A 46 45.43 -8.35 -9.13
C GLY A 46 46.43 -7.21 -9.33
N LEU A 47 47.45 -7.11 -8.46
CA LEU A 47 48.49 -6.09 -8.55
C LEU A 47 49.46 -6.44 -9.68
N VAL A 48 49.57 -5.56 -10.67
CA VAL A 48 50.49 -5.74 -11.81
C VAL A 48 51.93 -5.59 -11.32
N ILE A 49 52.68 -6.68 -11.39
CA ILE A 49 54.09 -6.70 -11.03
C ILE A 49 54.93 -5.93 -12.05
N THR A 50 55.73 -4.99 -11.56
CA THR A 50 56.79 -4.31 -12.33
C THR A 50 58.16 -4.60 -11.72
N PRO A 51 59.27 -4.51 -12.48
CA PRO A 51 60.61 -4.68 -11.94
C PRO A 51 60.94 -3.72 -10.79
N GLU A 52 60.34 -2.52 -10.79
CA GLU A 52 60.48 -1.52 -9.75
C GLU A 52 59.78 -1.95 -8.46
N LEU A 53 58.59 -2.54 -8.57
CA LEU A 53 57.83 -3.08 -7.44
C LEU A 53 58.57 -4.24 -6.77
N LEU A 54 59.19 -5.14 -7.55
CA LEU A 54 59.95 -6.28 -6.99
C LEU A 54 61.20 -5.85 -6.22
N ARG A 55 61.76 -4.66 -6.52
CA ARG A 55 62.93 -4.10 -5.81
C ARG A 55 62.59 -3.43 -4.48
N LEU A 56 61.30 -3.22 -4.18
CA LEU A 56 60.87 -2.60 -2.93
C LEU A 56 61.28 -3.41 -1.69
N SER A 57 61.34 -2.75 -0.54
CA SER A 57 61.42 -3.46 0.74
C SER A 57 60.15 -4.31 0.93
N GLU A 58 60.20 -5.32 1.80
CA GLU A 58 59.00 -6.14 2.06
C GLU A 58 57.84 -5.31 2.61
N SER A 59 58.10 -4.35 3.52
CA SER A 59 57.08 -3.47 4.07
C SER A 59 56.49 -2.56 2.99
N ASP A 60 57.32 -1.94 2.15
CA ASP A 60 56.82 -1.13 1.01
C ASP A 60 56.01 -1.98 0.02
N PHE A 61 56.43 -3.22 -0.23
CA PHE A 61 55.70 -4.15 -1.11
C PHE A 61 54.35 -4.57 -0.51
N VAL A 62 54.30 -4.86 0.79
CA VAL A 62 53.05 -5.17 1.51
C VAL A 62 52.14 -3.94 1.55
N HIS A 63 52.69 -2.74 1.67
CA HIS A 63 51.92 -1.49 1.57
C HIS A 63 51.26 -1.34 0.18
N GLU A 64 51.96 -1.67 -0.91
CA GLU A 64 51.37 -1.67 -2.26
C GLU A 64 50.26 -2.71 -2.41
N ILE A 65 50.38 -3.89 -1.78
CA ILE A 65 49.29 -4.88 -1.69
C ILE A 65 48.10 -4.31 -0.92
N TYR A 66 48.32 -3.64 0.21
CA TYR A 66 47.27 -2.98 0.98
C TYR A 66 46.50 -1.97 0.12
N LEU A 67 47.21 -1.10 -0.62
CA LEU A 67 46.59 -0.12 -1.51
C LEU A 67 45.82 -0.80 -2.66
N ALA A 68 46.33 -1.91 -3.20
CA ALA A 68 45.62 -2.69 -4.21
C ALA A 68 44.33 -3.31 -3.66
N ALA A 69 44.38 -3.95 -2.50
CA ALA A 69 43.21 -4.50 -1.82
C ALA A 69 42.18 -3.39 -1.49
N GLN A 70 42.64 -2.21 -1.05
CA GLN A 70 41.78 -1.08 -0.78
C GLN A 70 41.01 -0.61 -2.02
N ARG A 71 41.62 -0.63 -3.21
CA ARG A 71 40.96 -0.30 -4.48
C ARG A 71 39.89 -1.32 -4.88
N GLN A 72 40.04 -2.58 -4.49
CA GLN A 72 39.01 -3.61 -4.71
C GLN A 72 37.84 -3.51 -3.72
N GLY A 73 37.97 -2.68 -2.68
CA GLY A 73 36.94 -2.49 -1.66
C GLY A 73 36.67 -3.78 -0.88
N ASP A 74 35.40 -4.05 -0.64
CA ASP A 74 34.96 -5.15 0.22
C ASP A 74 35.27 -6.57 -0.32
N VAL A 75 35.64 -6.69 -1.60
CA VAL A 75 36.02 -7.97 -2.22
C VAL A 75 37.34 -8.51 -1.63
N ALA A 76 38.22 -7.61 -1.19
CA ALA A 76 39.53 -7.94 -0.62
C ALA A 76 39.69 -7.36 0.81
N GLU A 77 38.59 -7.36 1.58
CA GLU A 77 38.57 -6.71 2.89
C GLU A 77 39.49 -7.40 3.91
N GLU A 78 39.47 -8.73 4.00
CA GLU A 78 40.35 -9.47 4.93
C GLU A 78 41.80 -9.34 4.49
N VAL A 79 42.08 -9.43 3.18
CA VAL A 79 43.43 -9.21 2.65
C VAL A 79 43.94 -7.81 3.03
N ARG A 80 43.10 -6.78 2.92
CA ARG A 80 43.45 -5.41 3.31
C ARG A 80 43.76 -5.32 4.81
N TYR A 81 42.93 -5.91 5.68
CA TYR A 81 43.17 -5.90 7.13
C TYR A 81 44.46 -6.62 7.51
N GLU A 82 44.73 -7.78 6.93
CA GLU A 82 45.94 -8.55 7.20
C GLU A 82 47.20 -7.85 6.68
N ALA A 83 47.12 -7.20 5.50
CA ALA A 83 48.22 -6.41 4.97
C ALA A 83 48.57 -5.22 5.88
N TYR A 84 47.55 -4.49 6.34
CA TYR A 84 47.73 -3.39 7.30
C TYR A 84 48.32 -3.87 8.63
N HIS A 85 47.82 -5.00 9.14
CA HIS A 85 48.33 -5.57 10.38
C HIS A 85 49.80 -5.97 10.22
N ALA A 86 50.15 -6.68 9.14
CA ALA A 86 51.49 -7.14 8.87
C ALA A 86 52.50 -6.00 8.71
N ASP A 87 52.11 -4.91 8.04
CA ASP A 87 52.91 -3.69 7.91
C ASP A 87 53.15 -3.03 9.28
N THR A 88 52.14 -3.02 10.15
CA THR A 88 52.23 -2.41 11.48
C THR A 88 53.12 -3.19 12.45
N ILE A 89 53.05 -4.53 12.44
CA ILE A 89 53.80 -5.38 13.40
C ILE A 89 55.11 -5.94 12.84
N GLY A 90 55.42 -5.66 11.57
CA GLY A 90 56.63 -6.15 10.90
C GLY A 90 56.60 -7.64 10.56
N SER A 91 55.42 -8.25 10.37
CA SER A 91 55.25 -9.66 9.98
C SER A 91 55.12 -9.86 8.47
N THR A 92 55.82 -9.05 7.69
CA THR A 92 55.69 -8.94 6.22
C THR A 92 55.98 -10.26 5.50
N SER A 93 57.03 -10.98 5.87
CA SER A 93 57.38 -12.25 5.21
C SER A 93 56.30 -13.32 5.43
N TYR A 94 55.80 -13.46 6.66
CA TYR A 94 54.70 -14.39 6.97
C TYR A 94 53.41 -14.03 6.23
N PHE A 95 53.13 -12.73 6.10
CA PHE A 95 51.97 -12.28 5.33
C PHE A 95 52.07 -12.70 3.87
N LEU A 96 53.21 -12.46 3.22
CA LEU A 96 53.44 -12.78 1.81
C LEU A 96 53.43 -14.29 1.53
N GLU A 97 53.96 -15.09 2.45
CA GLU A 97 54.04 -16.55 2.29
C GLU A 97 52.72 -17.26 2.61
N THR A 98 51.96 -16.77 3.60
CA THR A 98 50.83 -17.52 4.17
C THR A 98 49.59 -16.67 4.39
N ALA A 99 49.69 -15.56 5.13
CA ALA A 99 48.50 -14.89 5.64
C ALA A 99 47.61 -14.29 4.52
N ILE A 100 48.22 -13.82 3.43
CA ILE A 100 47.46 -13.28 2.28
C ILE A 100 46.52 -14.32 1.65
N TYR A 101 46.94 -15.58 1.56
CA TYR A 101 46.12 -16.65 0.99
C TYR A 101 44.98 -17.06 1.94
N LEU A 102 45.27 -17.13 3.24
CA LEU A 102 44.24 -17.40 4.26
C LEU A 102 43.21 -16.27 4.33
N ALA A 103 43.66 -15.02 4.19
CA ALA A 103 42.78 -13.86 4.11
C ALA A 103 41.90 -13.89 2.86
N HIS A 104 42.50 -14.17 1.70
CA HIS A 104 41.77 -14.29 0.46
C HIS A 104 40.73 -15.41 0.49
N GLN A 105 41.07 -16.56 1.08
CA GLN A 105 40.09 -17.65 1.23
C GLN A 105 38.91 -17.22 2.10
N ARG A 106 39.13 -16.48 3.19
CA ARG A 106 38.04 -15.90 4.00
C ARG A 106 37.17 -14.92 3.20
N ASP A 107 37.79 -14.09 2.35
CA ASP A 107 37.05 -13.19 1.45
C ASP A 107 36.16 -13.98 0.46
N LEU A 108 36.68 -15.05 -0.14
CA LEU A 108 35.95 -15.93 -1.05
C LEU A 108 34.80 -16.67 -0.35
N ASP A 109 35.04 -17.23 0.84
CA ASP A 109 34.03 -17.94 1.63
C ASP A 109 32.89 -16.99 2.03
N ARG A 110 33.22 -15.74 2.39
CA ARG A 110 32.23 -14.71 2.70
C ARG A 110 31.39 -14.33 1.48
N GLU A 111 32.00 -14.15 0.32
CA GLU A 111 31.25 -13.84 -0.90
C GLU A 111 30.34 -15.01 -1.31
N ALA A 112 30.81 -16.26 -1.20
CA ALA A 112 29.98 -17.44 -1.44
C ALA A 112 28.75 -17.48 -0.52
N LEU A 113 28.93 -17.18 0.77
CA LEU A 113 27.82 -17.04 1.72
C LEU A 113 26.84 -15.92 1.33
N TYR A 114 27.36 -14.78 0.90
CA TYR A 114 26.53 -13.65 0.47
C TYR A 114 25.72 -13.96 -0.79
N GLN A 115 26.25 -14.75 -1.72
CA GLN A 115 25.50 -15.19 -2.89
C GLN A 115 24.33 -16.12 -2.52
N VAL A 116 24.55 -17.05 -1.58
CA VAL A 116 23.47 -17.89 -1.05
C VAL A 116 22.40 -17.04 -0.39
N ARG A 117 22.80 -16.14 0.53
CA ARG A 117 21.86 -15.24 1.21
C ARG A 117 21.14 -14.31 0.24
N ARG A 118 21.80 -13.84 -0.83
CA ARG A 118 21.16 -13.03 -1.86
C ARG A 118 20.06 -13.80 -2.57
N THR A 119 20.32 -15.04 -2.94
CA THR A 119 19.33 -15.92 -3.57
C THR A 119 18.10 -16.13 -2.68
N GLU A 120 18.32 -16.32 -1.37
CA GLU A 120 17.24 -16.54 -0.39
C GLU A 120 16.47 -15.26 -0.04
N ARG A 121 17.17 -14.13 0.09
CA ARG A 121 16.63 -12.90 0.68
C ARG A 121 16.12 -11.89 -0.34
N GLN A 122 16.64 -11.90 -1.56
CA GLN A 122 16.26 -10.95 -2.60
C GLN A 122 14.75 -10.99 -2.92
N PRO A 123 14.11 -12.17 -3.04
CA PRO A 123 12.66 -12.23 -3.29
C PRO A 123 11.84 -11.58 -2.17
N ALA A 124 12.21 -11.82 -0.91
CA ALA A 124 11.52 -11.23 0.25
C ALA A 124 11.70 -9.71 0.33
N ALA A 125 12.91 -9.22 0.04
CA ALA A 125 13.20 -7.78 -0.01
C ALA A 125 12.42 -7.08 -1.14
N ALA A 126 12.38 -7.70 -2.32
CA ALA A 126 11.61 -7.21 -3.46
C ALA A 126 10.11 -7.18 -3.18
N LEU A 127 9.57 -8.19 -2.48
CA LEU A 127 8.16 -8.27 -2.09
C LEU A 127 7.74 -7.07 -1.22
N LEU A 128 8.62 -6.63 -0.30
CA LEU A 128 8.37 -5.49 0.57
C LEU A 128 8.93 -4.16 0.02
N GLY A 129 9.51 -4.18 -1.19
CA GLY A 129 9.95 -2.98 -1.89
C GLY A 129 11.17 -2.27 -1.30
N PHE A 130 12.12 -3.00 -0.69
CA PHE A 130 13.37 -2.42 -0.20
C PHE A 130 14.61 -3.08 -0.81
N GLU A 131 15.72 -2.35 -0.79
CA GLU A 131 16.99 -2.80 -1.38
C GLU A 131 17.74 -3.76 -0.46
N LEU A 132 18.17 -4.90 -1.00
CA LEU A 132 19.01 -5.86 -0.27
C LEU A 132 20.48 -5.42 -0.29
N THR A 133 20.88 -4.65 0.72
CA THR A 133 22.25 -4.15 0.86
C THR A 133 23.22 -5.22 1.35
N ARG A 134 24.53 -4.97 1.18
CA ARG A 134 25.59 -5.84 1.73
C ARG A 134 25.51 -5.96 3.25
N MET A 135 25.11 -4.88 3.94
CA MET A 135 24.89 -4.90 5.39
C MET A 135 23.79 -5.88 5.79
N LEU A 136 22.73 -5.99 5.00
CA LEU A 136 21.68 -6.98 5.23
C LEU A 136 22.12 -8.39 4.86
N LEU A 137 23.02 -8.56 3.89
CA LEU A 137 23.62 -9.85 3.56
C LEU A 137 24.60 -10.33 4.64
N SER A 138 25.30 -9.42 5.32
CA SER A 138 26.21 -9.77 6.41
C SER A 138 25.48 -10.21 7.68
N GLN A 139 24.27 -9.69 7.89
CA GLN A 139 23.43 -10.02 9.04
C GLN A 139 22.94 -11.47 9.06
N GLU A 140 22.81 -12.02 10.27
CA GLU A 140 22.13 -13.30 10.50
C GLU A 140 20.61 -13.21 10.26
N ASP A 141 19.98 -14.36 10.09
CA ASP A 141 18.54 -14.46 9.82
C ASP A 141 17.65 -13.69 10.80
N PRO A 142 17.88 -13.66 12.14
CA PRO A 142 17.05 -12.89 13.05
C PRO A 142 17.00 -11.39 12.71
N ASN A 143 18.15 -10.81 12.34
CA ASN A 143 18.24 -9.39 12.00
C ASN A 143 17.62 -9.11 10.63
N PHE A 144 17.74 -10.05 9.68
CA PHE A 144 17.05 -9.93 8.40
C PHE A 144 15.53 -10.05 8.54
N VAL A 145 15.02 -10.97 9.36
CA VAL A 145 13.57 -11.05 9.68
C VAL A 145 13.10 -9.78 10.37
N PHE A 146 13.91 -9.18 11.23
CA PHE A 146 13.60 -7.89 11.83
C PHE A 146 13.50 -6.78 10.78
N ALA A 147 14.40 -6.74 9.80
CA ALA A 147 14.28 -5.80 8.68
C ALA A 147 12.98 -6.02 7.88
N LEU A 148 12.59 -7.27 7.61
CA LEU A 148 11.30 -7.58 6.98
C LEU A 148 10.12 -7.05 7.82
N TRP A 149 10.19 -7.18 9.15
CA TRP A 149 9.17 -6.65 10.06
C TRP A 149 9.07 -5.11 10.03
N GLU A 150 10.20 -4.41 9.94
CA GLU A 150 10.21 -2.94 9.88
C GLU A 150 9.60 -2.40 8.58
N HIS A 151 9.86 -3.07 7.46
CA HIS A 151 9.36 -2.69 6.13
C HIS A 151 7.92 -3.13 5.86
N ALA A 152 7.40 -4.13 6.59
CA ALA A 152 6.03 -4.59 6.41
C ALA A 152 4.99 -3.52 6.86
N PRO A 153 3.87 -3.38 6.12
CA PRO A 153 2.80 -2.46 6.50
C PRO A 153 2.32 -2.70 7.93
N ARG A 154 1.90 -1.62 8.60
CA ARG A 154 1.28 -1.73 9.93
C ARG A 154 0.04 -2.61 9.83
N ASP A 155 -0.16 -3.43 10.86
CA ASP A 155 -1.30 -4.34 10.99
C ASP A 155 -1.43 -5.41 9.88
N SER A 156 -0.37 -5.62 9.08
CA SER A 156 -0.32 -6.70 8.08
C SER A 156 -0.06 -8.08 8.71
N PHE A 157 -0.54 -9.11 8.05
CA PHE A 157 -0.23 -10.51 8.36
C PHE A 157 1.27 -10.77 8.26
N VAL A 158 1.94 -10.21 7.25
CA VAL A 158 3.42 -10.31 7.13
C VAL A 158 4.11 -9.76 8.38
N ARG A 159 3.70 -8.60 8.89
CA ARG A 159 4.32 -8.00 10.07
C ARG A 159 4.08 -8.83 11.33
N ALA A 160 2.87 -9.36 11.51
CA ALA A 160 2.57 -10.25 12.62
C ALA A 160 3.42 -11.53 12.56
N ALA A 161 3.54 -12.14 11.38
CA ALA A 161 4.31 -13.36 11.18
C ALA A 161 5.81 -13.13 11.33
N ALA A 162 6.35 -12.01 10.83
CA ALA A 162 7.74 -11.64 11.05
C ALA A 162 8.06 -11.48 12.55
N ALA A 163 7.17 -10.84 13.32
CA ALA A 163 7.33 -10.70 14.77
C ALA A 163 7.34 -12.06 15.51
N ALA A 164 6.58 -13.04 15.02
CA ALA A 164 6.61 -14.40 15.52
C ALA A 164 7.91 -15.12 15.13
N ALA A 165 8.31 -15.02 13.85
CA ALA A 165 9.50 -15.67 13.31
C ALA A 165 10.79 -15.20 13.99
N VAL A 166 10.92 -13.92 14.36
CA VAL A 166 12.09 -13.42 15.12
C VAL A 166 12.32 -14.20 16.43
N LYS A 167 11.24 -14.66 17.08
CA LYS A 167 11.30 -15.44 18.33
C LYS A 167 11.50 -16.95 18.10
N GLY A 168 11.41 -17.40 16.85
CA GLY A 168 11.55 -18.80 16.47
C GLY A 168 12.99 -19.31 16.47
N THR A 169 13.12 -20.60 16.18
CA THR A 169 14.36 -21.30 15.90
C THR A 169 15.01 -20.81 14.60
N PRO A 170 16.31 -21.09 14.38
CA PRO A 170 16.97 -20.74 13.12
C PRO A 170 16.27 -21.33 11.87
N ALA A 171 15.75 -22.56 11.97
CA ALA A 171 15.02 -23.20 10.88
C ALA A 171 13.70 -22.46 10.56
N GLU A 172 12.94 -22.06 11.59
CA GLU A 172 11.69 -21.31 11.40
C GLU A 172 11.94 -19.92 10.81
N LYS A 173 13.02 -19.25 11.21
CA LYS A 173 13.42 -17.96 10.61
C LYS A 173 13.74 -18.10 9.14
N LYS A 174 14.51 -19.13 8.78
CA LYS A 174 14.86 -19.41 7.39
C LYS A 174 13.64 -19.78 6.55
N GLU A 175 12.77 -20.63 7.08
CA GLU A 175 11.50 -21.01 6.44
C GLU A 175 10.60 -19.78 6.21
N PHE A 176 10.55 -18.87 7.18
CA PHE A 176 9.81 -17.63 7.02
C PHE A 176 10.37 -16.75 5.89
N ILE A 177 11.69 -16.60 5.81
CA ILE A 177 12.33 -15.80 4.75
C ILE A 177 12.03 -16.36 3.36
N VAL A 178 12.13 -17.68 3.19
CA VAL A 178 12.06 -18.33 1.88
C VAL A 178 10.61 -18.58 1.43
N HIS A 179 9.70 -18.88 2.36
CA HIS A 179 8.33 -19.28 2.05
C HIS A 179 7.28 -18.51 2.83
N GLY A 180 7.44 -18.39 4.15
CA GLY A 180 6.39 -17.83 5.02
C GLY A 180 5.97 -16.40 4.67
N ILE A 181 6.91 -15.54 4.29
CA ILE A 181 6.61 -14.16 3.91
C ILE A 181 5.65 -14.06 2.72
N PHE A 182 5.78 -14.95 1.73
CA PHE A 182 4.93 -14.95 0.53
C PHE A 182 3.51 -15.42 0.83
N VAL A 183 3.38 -16.43 1.70
CA VAL A 183 2.08 -16.93 2.16
C VAL A 183 1.32 -15.82 2.89
N GLU A 184 1.98 -15.15 3.83
CA GLU A 184 1.33 -14.10 4.62
C GLU A 184 1.06 -12.84 3.80
N HIS A 185 1.92 -12.51 2.82
CA HIS A 185 1.64 -11.43 1.88
C HIS A 185 0.42 -11.73 1.00
N GLN A 186 0.25 -12.98 0.55
CA GLN A 186 -0.95 -13.35 -0.19
C GLN A 186 -2.21 -13.17 0.66
N ARG A 187 -2.14 -13.49 1.97
CA ARG A 187 -3.26 -13.24 2.89
C ARG A 187 -3.57 -11.76 3.05
N ASP A 188 -2.56 -10.89 3.07
CA ASP A 188 -2.75 -9.43 3.04
C ASP A 188 -3.47 -8.99 1.75
N VAL A 189 -3.06 -9.52 0.60
CA VAL A 189 -3.69 -9.22 -0.71
C VAL A 189 -5.15 -9.69 -0.74
N ASP A 190 -5.42 -10.91 -0.26
CA ASP A 190 -6.77 -11.47 -0.24
C ASP A 190 -7.69 -10.68 0.70
N ALA A 191 -7.21 -10.31 1.88
CA ALA A 191 -7.97 -9.48 2.83
C ALA A 191 -8.26 -8.09 2.26
N ALA A 192 -7.30 -7.47 1.58
CA ALA A 192 -7.50 -6.18 0.91
C ALA A 192 -8.54 -6.29 -0.22
N LYS A 193 -8.52 -7.39 -0.98
CA LYS A 193 -9.50 -7.64 -2.04
C LYS A 193 -10.90 -7.84 -1.48
N GLU A 194 -11.06 -8.65 -0.44
CA GLU A 194 -12.36 -8.87 0.23
C GLU A 194 -12.94 -7.55 0.78
N ALA A 195 -12.09 -6.74 1.43
CA ALA A 195 -12.50 -5.43 1.92
C ALA A 195 -12.94 -4.49 0.79
N ALA A 196 -12.22 -4.48 -0.33
CA ALA A 196 -12.58 -3.67 -1.50
C ALA A 196 -13.88 -4.13 -2.17
N GLU A 197 -14.10 -5.44 -2.29
CA GLU A 197 -15.34 -6.01 -2.81
C GLU A 197 -16.54 -5.68 -1.90
N LYS A 198 -16.35 -5.75 -0.58
CA LYS A 198 -17.37 -5.36 0.39
C LYS A 198 -17.73 -3.87 0.30
N GLU A 199 -16.75 -2.97 0.24
CA GLU A 199 -17.03 -1.53 0.08
C GLU A 199 -17.69 -1.23 -1.27
N ALA A 200 -17.28 -1.91 -2.35
CA ALA A 200 -17.92 -1.76 -3.65
C ALA A 200 -19.39 -2.19 -3.63
N ALA A 201 -19.69 -3.32 -2.99
CA ALA A 201 -21.06 -3.78 -2.78
C ALA A 201 -21.86 -2.78 -1.94
N GLU A 202 -21.34 -2.34 -0.79
CA GLU A 202 -21.99 -1.36 0.08
C GLU A 202 -22.24 -0.02 -0.65
N LYS A 203 -21.32 0.42 -1.50
CA LYS A 203 -21.48 1.61 -2.32
C LYS A 203 -22.64 1.49 -3.31
N ILE A 204 -22.81 0.35 -3.98
CA ILE A 204 -23.97 0.12 -4.86
C ILE A 204 -25.28 0.24 -4.07
N LEU A 205 -25.31 -0.35 -2.86
CA LEU A 205 -26.50 -0.25 -2.02
C LEU A 205 -26.77 1.20 -1.60
N ARG A 206 -25.72 1.94 -1.24
CA ARG A 206 -25.75 3.35 -0.86
C ARG A 206 -26.26 4.25 -1.99
N ASP A 207 -25.72 4.08 -3.19
CA ASP A 207 -26.10 4.87 -4.37
C ASP A 207 -27.57 4.62 -4.77
N ALA A 208 -28.05 3.37 -4.63
CA ALA A 208 -29.46 3.05 -4.83
C ALA A 208 -30.37 3.78 -3.83
N ARG A 209 -30.00 3.80 -2.53
CA ARG A 209 -30.75 4.56 -1.51
C ARG A 209 -30.75 6.06 -1.80
N VAL A 210 -29.61 6.63 -2.23
CA VAL A 210 -29.53 8.04 -2.61
C VAL A 210 -30.45 8.35 -3.80
N LYS A 211 -30.48 7.48 -4.81
CA LYS A 211 -31.38 7.63 -5.96
C LYS A 211 -32.85 7.52 -5.53
N ALA A 212 -33.18 6.55 -4.68
CA ALA A 212 -34.51 6.36 -4.13
C ALA A 212 -34.97 7.56 -3.29
N ALA A 213 -34.07 8.14 -2.48
CA ALA A 213 -34.31 9.32 -1.65
C ALA A 213 -34.82 10.51 -2.48
N ALA A 214 -34.28 10.71 -3.68
CA ALA A 214 -34.71 11.77 -4.58
C ALA A 214 -36.17 11.63 -5.03
N ALA A 215 -36.70 10.40 -5.12
CA ALA A 215 -38.10 10.17 -5.50
C ALA A 215 -39.10 10.63 -4.44
N VAL A 216 -38.65 10.69 -3.18
CA VAL A 216 -39.50 10.99 -2.01
C VAL A 216 -39.12 12.30 -1.31
N GLY A 217 -38.14 13.04 -1.86
CA GLY A 217 -37.67 14.30 -1.29
C GLY A 217 -36.84 14.14 0.00
N MET A 218 -36.25 12.97 0.23
CA MET A 218 -35.33 12.74 1.36
C MET A 218 -33.93 13.28 1.04
N ASP A 219 -33.25 13.83 2.06
CA ASP A 219 -31.87 14.30 1.93
C ASP A 219 -30.90 13.15 1.57
N ALA A 220 -30.04 13.40 0.58
CA ALA A 220 -29.11 12.40 0.06
C ALA A 220 -28.04 11.97 1.08
N ARG A 221 -27.57 12.90 1.95
CA ARG A 221 -26.56 12.57 2.96
C ARG A 221 -27.15 11.69 4.04
N LEU A 222 -28.40 11.97 4.44
CA LEU A 222 -29.15 11.09 5.34
C LEU A 222 -29.30 9.70 4.72
N ALA A 223 -29.82 9.60 3.49
CA ALA A 223 -30.05 8.31 2.83
C ALA A 223 -28.77 7.45 2.67
N ALA A 224 -27.63 8.09 2.42
CA ALA A 224 -26.35 7.41 2.30
C ALA A 224 -25.86 6.75 3.60
N GLN A 225 -26.32 7.22 4.77
CA GLN A 225 -25.92 6.72 6.09
C GLN A 225 -26.85 5.63 6.63
N LEU A 226 -28.05 5.48 6.06
CA LEU A 226 -29.04 4.53 6.53
C LEU A 226 -28.76 3.11 6.02
N THR A 227 -29.19 2.12 6.79
CA THR A 227 -29.40 0.75 6.28
C THR A 227 -30.68 0.68 5.45
N ASP A 228 -30.85 -0.37 4.64
CA ASP A 228 -32.08 -0.56 3.84
C ASP A 228 -33.33 -0.62 4.74
N GLU A 229 -33.25 -1.24 5.91
CA GLU A 229 -34.34 -1.25 6.89
C GLU A 229 -34.68 0.14 7.42
N GLN A 230 -33.66 0.89 7.86
CA GLN A 230 -33.86 2.24 8.37
C GLN A 230 -34.39 3.18 7.29
N PHE A 231 -33.90 3.04 6.06
CA PHE A 231 -34.36 3.81 4.91
C PHE A 231 -35.85 3.57 4.64
N VAL A 232 -36.27 2.31 4.48
CA VAL A 232 -37.68 1.97 4.22
C VAL A 232 -38.59 2.42 5.36
N ARG A 233 -38.13 2.26 6.60
CA ARG A 233 -38.87 2.74 7.79
C ARG A 233 -39.04 4.26 7.77
N ASP A 234 -37.99 5.01 7.46
CA ASP A 234 -38.06 6.47 7.38
C ASP A 234 -39.00 6.90 6.24
N VAL A 235 -38.94 6.24 5.08
CA VAL A 235 -39.91 6.46 3.99
C VAL A 235 -41.34 6.26 4.49
N LEU A 236 -41.63 5.12 5.11
CA LEU A 236 -42.97 4.76 5.60
C LEU A 236 -43.55 5.78 6.59
N TYR A 237 -42.75 6.21 7.58
CA TYR A 237 -43.26 7.00 8.70
C TYR A 237 -43.07 8.51 8.56
N ARG A 238 -42.20 8.97 7.66
CA ARG A 238 -41.87 10.40 7.53
C ARG A 238 -42.15 10.99 6.15
N PHE A 239 -42.07 10.19 5.09
CA PHE A 239 -42.16 10.70 3.72
C PHE A 239 -43.41 10.24 2.97
N ALA A 240 -43.97 9.08 3.31
CA ALA A 240 -45.19 8.57 2.71
C ALA A 240 -46.43 9.13 3.42
N ALA A 241 -47.42 9.57 2.65
CA ALA A 241 -48.72 9.94 3.21
C ALA A 241 -49.50 8.69 3.64
N PRO A 242 -50.27 8.72 4.74
CA PRO A 242 -51.05 7.56 5.17
C PRO A 242 -51.94 7.00 4.05
N ASN A 243 -51.88 5.68 3.85
CA ASN A 243 -52.59 4.95 2.79
C ASN A 243 -52.23 5.36 1.34
N SER A 244 -51.10 6.03 1.12
CA SER A 244 -50.58 6.24 -0.24
C SER A 244 -50.00 4.93 -0.81
N GLU A 245 -49.79 4.89 -2.13
CA GLU A 245 -49.15 3.74 -2.79
C GLU A 245 -47.74 3.52 -2.23
N MET A 246 -47.02 4.60 -1.93
CA MET A 246 -45.72 4.55 -1.28
C MET A 246 -45.80 3.99 0.14
N TRP A 247 -46.81 4.40 0.91
CA TRP A 247 -47.02 3.86 2.26
C TRP A 247 -47.28 2.37 2.22
N ILE A 248 -48.18 1.92 1.33
CA ILE A 248 -48.53 0.51 1.17
C ILE A 248 -47.30 -0.30 0.75
N ALA A 249 -46.58 0.16 -0.28
CA ALA A 249 -45.40 -0.53 -0.80
C ALA A 249 -44.28 -0.62 0.26
N ALA A 250 -44.02 0.46 1.01
CA ALA A 250 -43.03 0.45 2.08
C ALA A 250 -43.46 -0.45 3.26
N TYR A 251 -44.74 -0.44 3.62
CA TYR A 251 -45.30 -1.24 4.71
C TYR A 251 -45.20 -2.75 4.42
N SER A 252 -45.38 -3.16 3.16
CA SER A 252 -45.31 -4.56 2.74
C SER A 252 -43.88 -5.13 2.65
N CYS A 253 -42.84 -4.34 2.96
CA CYS A 253 -41.44 -4.77 2.89
C CYS A 253 -40.96 -5.41 4.21
N GLU A 254 -41.22 -6.69 4.40
CA GLU A 254 -40.86 -7.44 5.61
C GLU A 254 -39.43 -8.02 5.54
N THR A 255 -38.99 -8.47 4.36
CA THR A 255 -37.68 -9.11 4.18
C THR A 255 -36.61 -8.16 3.61
N PRO A 256 -35.31 -8.48 3.79
CA PRO A 256 -34.23 -7.72 3.15
C PRO A 256 -34.38 -7.63 1.63
N GLU A 257 -34.82 -8.70 0.97
CA GLU A 257 -34.99 -8.77 -0.48
C GLU A 257 -36.14 -7.86 -0.93
N GLN A 258 -37.25 -7.83 -0.19
CA GLN A 258 -38.38 -6.95 -0.46
C GLN A 258 -37.98 -5.47 -0.31
N ARG A 259 -37.26 -5.13 0.77
CA ARG A 259 -36.73 -3.77 0.97
C ARG A 259 -35.81 -3.37 -0.18
N ARG A 260 -34.97 -4.29 -0.64
CA ARG A 260 -34.07 -4.05 -1.76
C ARG A 260 -34.83 -3.78 -3.06
N ALA A 261 -35.78 -4.64 -3.40
CA ALA A 261 -36.63 -4.46 -4.58
C ALA A 261 -37.41 -3.14 -4.54
N PHE A 262 -37.89 -2.75 -3.36
CA PHE A 262 -38.55 -1.47 -3.15
C PHE A 262 -37.59 -0.29 -3.39
N ILE A 263 -36.38 -0.31 -2.83
CA ILE A 263 -35.38 0.75 -3.03
C ILE A 263 -34.97 0.85 -4.51
N ASP A 264 -34.73 -0.29 -5.18
CA ASP A 264 -34.21 -0.31 -6.55
C ASP A 264 -35.26 0.13 -7.59
N ALA A 265 -36.54 -0.22 -7.38
CA ALA A 265 -37.62 0.04 -8.34
C ALA A 265 -38.94 0.46 -7.69
N GLY A 266 -39.41 -0.26 -6.67
CA GLY A 266 -40.77 -0.11 -6.14
C GLY A 266 -41.12 1.30 -5.65
N ILE A 267 -40.15 2.03 -5.09
CA ILE A 267 -40.33 3.39 -4.61
C ILE A 267 -40.64 4.37 -5.74
N PHE A 268 -40.05 4.18 -6.93
CA PHE A 268 -40.28 5.03 -8.09
C PHE A 268 -41.68 4.79 -8.67
N GLU A 269 -42.09 3.53 -8.76
CA GLU A 269 -43.43 3.15 -9.22
C GLU A 269 -44.51 3.68 -8.28
N ALA A 270 -44.32 3.49 -6.97
CA ALA A 270 -45.25 3.96 -5.96
C ALA A 270 -45.34 5.50 -5.95
N ALA A 271 -44.20 6.20 -6.01
CA ALA A 271 -44.17 7.67 -6.11
C ALA A 271 -44.86 8.18 -7.39
N ALA A 272 -44.72 7.46 -8.52
CA ALA A 272 -45.39 7.83 -9.77
C ALA A 272 -46.91 7.66 -9.67
N LYS A 273 -47.40 6.56 -9.07
CA LYS A 273 -48.82 6.36 -8.84
C LYS A 273 -49.41 7.38 -7.87
N ASP A 274 -48.68 7.73 -6.80
CA ASP A 274 -49.11 8.77 -5.87
C ASP A 274 -49.33 10.12 -6.57
N LYS A 275 -48.45 10.51 -7.50
CA LYS A 275 -48.64 11.73 -8.32
C LYS A 275 -49.91 11.67 -9.17
N VAL A 276 -50.20 10.53 -9.79
CA VAL A 276 -51.43 10.35 -10.58
C VAL A 276 -52.67 10.41 -9.67
N ASN A 277 -52.61 9.77 -8.51
CA ASN A 277 -53.69 9.77 -7.52
C ASN A 277 -53.98 11.17 -6.97
N ASP A 278 -52.95 11.98 -6.73
CA ASP A 278 -53.11 13.38 -6.33
C ASP A 278 -53.73 14.23 -7.43
N LEU A 279 -53.30 14.05 -8.68
CA LEU A 279 -53.89 14.70 -9.85
C LEU A 279 -55.37 14.37 -9.98
N LYS A 280 -55.74 13.09 -9.88
CA LYS A 280 -57.13 12.62 -9.88
C LYS A 280 -57.94 13.28 -8.76
N ALA A 281 -57.42 13.26 -7.53
CA ALA A 281 -58.10 13.84 -6.36
C ALA A 281 -58.35 15.35 -6.52
N ARG A 282 -57.37 16.13 -7.00
CA ARG A 282 -57.53 17.57 -7.22
C ARG A 282 -58.54 17.88 -8.32
N ALA A 283 -58.50 17.15 -9.43
CA ALA A 283 -59.45 17.32 -10.53
C ALA A 283 -60.88 16.99 -10.06
N ALA A 284 -61.05 15.86 -9.38
CA ALA A 284 -62.31 15.41 -8.81
C ALA A 284 -62.92 16.43 -7.83
N ALA A 285 -62.08 17.09 -7.03
CA ALA A 285 -62.51 18.11 -6.07
C ALA A 285 -63.20 19.33 -6.73
N VAL A 286 -62.90 19.63 -8.01
CA VAL A 286 -63.56 20.73 -8.77
C VAL A 286 -65.08 20.54 -8.84
N VAL A 287 -65.54 19.29 -8.86
CA VAL A 287 -66.96 18.91 -8.95
C VAL A 287 -67.47 18.22 -7.68
N GLY A 288 -66.74 18.35 -6.56
CA GLY A 288 -67.14 17.77 -5.27
C GLY A 288 -67.11 16.24 -5.21
N VAL A 289 -66.32 15.58 -6.05
CA VAL A 289 -66.08 14.13 -5.95
C VAL A 289 -65.06 13.87 -4.84
N GLU A 290 -65.38 12.90 -3.98
CA GLU A 290 -64.54 12.52 -2.83
C GLU A 290 -63.23 11.86 -3.29
N ALA A 291 -62.13 12.21 -2.62
CA ALA A 291 -60.78 11.85 -3.07
C ALA A 291 -60.52 10.34 -3.09
N SER A 292 -61.03 9.59 -2.11
CA SER A 292 -60.84 8.13 -2.06
C SER A 292 -61.53 7.45 -3.24
N TYR A 293 -62.74 7.89 -3.60
CA TYR A 293 -63.44 7.41 -4.79
C TYR A 293 -62.72 7.79 -6.09
N ALA A 294 -62.22 9.02 -6.20
CA ALA A 294 -61.51 9.47 -7.39
C ALA A 294 -60.22 8.68 -7.68
N ARG A 295 -59.46 8.32 -6.64
CA ARG A 295 -58.22 7.54 -6.77
C ARG A 295 -58.46 6.13 -7.30
N TYR A 296 -59.61 5.53 -6.96
CA TYR A 296 -59.99 4.19 -7.41
C TYR A 296 -60.36 4.13 -8.90
N LEU A 297 -60.79 5.25 -9.48
CA LEU A 297 -61.20 5.30 -10.88
C LEU A 297 -60.00 5.40 -11.81
N GLU A 298 -60.02 4.66 -12.92
CA GLU A 298 -59.17 4.93 -14.06
C GLU A 298 -59.47 6.33 -14.64
N GLU A 299 -58.52 6.92 -15.36
CA GLU A 299 -58.63 8.32 -15.82
C GLU A 299 -59.87 8.55 -16.68
N GLY A 300 -60.17 7.69 -17.66
CA GLY A 300 -61.37 7.80 -18.49
C GLY A 300 -62.68 7.74 -17.69
N PRO A 301 -62.90 6.71 -16.84
CA PRO A 301 -64.03 6.68 -15.91
C PRO A 301 -64.13 7.91 -15.01
N LEU A 302 -63.02 8.45 -14.52
CA LEU A 302 -63.02 9.67 -13.72
C LEU A 302 -63.46 10.90 -14.53
N VAL A 303 -62.98 11.06 -15.77
CA VAL A 303 -63.41 12.17 -16.65
C VAL A 303 -64.92 12.07 -16.92
N ARG A 304 -65.46 10.86 -17.11
CA ARG A 304 -66.90 10.64 -17.25
C ARG A 304 -67.67 11.04 -15.99
N GLU A 305 -67.16 10.68 -14.82
CA GLU A 305 -67.78 11.05 -13.54
C GLU A 305 -67.80 12.58 -13.38
N ILE A 306 -66.69 13.24 -13.72
CA ILE A 306 -66.58 14.70 -13.69
C ILE A 306 -67.59 15.34 -14.65
N TRP A 307 -67.68 14.86 -15.89
CA TRP A 307 -68.67 15.35 -16.86
C TRP A 307 -70.10 15.21 -16.34
N THR A 308 -70.42 14.07 -15.73
CA THR A 308 -71.77 13.75 -15.23
C THR A 308 -72.17 14.64 -14.05
N ARG A 309 -71.21 14.96 -13.16
CA ARG A 309 -71.47 15.81 -11.98
C ARG A 309 -71.32 17.31 -12.24
N SER A 310 -70.76 17.69 -13.36
CA SER A 310 -70.61 19.10 -13.73
C SER A 310 -71.98 19.74 -13.99
N THR A 311 -72.16 20.97 -13.54
CA THR A 311 -73.38 21.74 -13.82
C THR A 311 -73.57 21.88 -15.34
N PRO A 312 -74.77 21.62 -15.87
CA PRO A 312 -75.04 21.75 -17.30
C PRO A 312 -74.69 23.13 -17.85
N GLY A 313 -73.95 23.16 -18.96
CA GLY A 313 -73.58 24.39 -19.67
C GLY A 313 -72.30 25.06 -19.19
N THR A 314 -71.60 24.53 -18.19
CA THR A 314 -70.30 25.07 -17.75
C THR A 314 -69.16 24.72 -18.70
N HIS A 315 -68.10 25.54 -18.66
CA HIS A 315 -66.84 25.26 -19.32
C HIS A 315 -66.23 23.95 -18.83
N VAL A 316 -66.34 23.62 -17.53
CA VAL A 316 -65.89 22.32 -16.99
C VAL A 316 -66.64 21.16 -17.65
N GLN A 317 -67.96 21.24 -17.79
CA GLN A 317 -68.75 20.20 -18.45
C GLN A 317 -68.35 20.04 -19.93
N ALA A 318 -68.19 21.14 -20.65
CA ALA A 318 -67.82 21.13 -22.07
C ALA A 318 -66.38 20.60 -22.29
N ALA A 319 -65.44 20.93 -21.41
CA ALA A 319 -64.07 20.41 -21.46
C ALA A 319 -64.02 18.91 -21.14
N ALA A 320 -64.74 18.45 -20.12
CA ALA A 320 -64.82 17.02 -19.79
C ALA A 320 -65.44 16.20 -20.93
N ARG A 321 -66.50 16.72 -21.57
CA ARG A 321 -67.10 16.08 -22.75
C ARG A 321 -66.12 15.95 -23.92
N ARG A 322 -65.38 17.03 -24.24
CA ARG A 322 -64.36 16.99 -25.30
C ARG A 322 -63.27 15.95 -25.01
N ALA A 323 -62.80 15.88 -23.77
CA ALA A 323 -61.84 14.86 -23.37
C ALA A 323 -62.42 13.45 -23.50
N MET A 324 -63.68 13.21 -23.11
CA MET A 324 -64.35 11.93 -23.32
C MET A 324 -64.50 11.55 -24.79
N ASP A 325 -64.92 12.50 -25.63
CA ASP A 325 -65.16 12.29 -27.05
C ASP A 325 -63.86 11.95 -27.81
N SER A 326 -62.69 12.36 -27.28
CA SER A 326 -61.38 12.02 -27.84
C SER A 326 -61.03 10.53 -27.77
N GLN A 327 -61.62 9.78 -26.82
CA GLN A 327 -61.29 8.38 -26.49
C GLN A 327 -59.78 8.12 -26.28
N SER A 328 -59.01 9.15 -25.92
CA SER A 328 -57.56 9.10 -25.79
C SER A 328 -57.12 9.21 -24.33
N PRO A 329 -56.37 8.23 -23.79
CA PRO A 329 -55.81 8.32 -22.45
C PRO A 329 -54.91 9.55 -22.24
N ALA A 330 -54.20 9.98 -23.28
CA ALA A 330 -53.36 11.17 -23.21
C ALA A 330 -54.20 12.46 -23.04
N GLU A 331 -55.33 12.55 -23.73
CA GLU A 331 -56.25 13.68 -23.62
C GLU A 331 -57.01 13.67 -22.28
N TRP A 332 -57.36 12.48 -21.77
CA TRP A 332 -57.92 12.36 -20.42
C TRP A 332 -56.95 12.87 -19.36
N ARG A 333 -55.67 12.48 -19.47
CA ARG A 333 -54.63 12.95 -18.55
C ARG A 333 -54.41 14.46 -18.67
N ALA A 334 -54.30 15.00 -19.88
CA ALA A 334 -54.12 16.43 -20.10
C ALA A 334 -55.30 17.25 -19.53
N PHE A 335 -56.52 16.74 -19.68
CA PHE A 335 -57.71 17.35 -19.08
C PHE A 335 -57.65 17.35 -17.54
N LEU A 336 -57.33 16.22 -16.92
CA LEU A 336 -57.22 16.12 -15.46
C LEU A 336 -56.06 16.96 -14.90
N GLU A 337 -54.96 17.10 -15.64
CA GLU A 337 -53.78 17.85 -15.22
C GLU A 337 -53.98 19.36 -15.26
N THR A 338 -54.57 19.87 -16.35
CA THR A 338 -54.65 21.31 -16.62
C THR A 338 -56.02 21.75 -17.12
N GLY A 339 -56.63 20.98 -18.03
CA GLY A 339 -57.85 21.39 -18.74
C GLY A 339 -59.03 21.70 -17.81
N ILE A 340 -59.22 20.92 -16.76
CA ILE A 340 -60.29 21.14 -15.79
C ILE A 340 -60.11 22.43 -15.00
N PHE A 341 -58.88 22.80 -14.64
CA PHE A 341 -58.59 24.00 -13.86
C PHE A 341 -58.72 25.26 -14.71
N VAL A 342 -58.30 25.20 -15.98
CA VAL A 342 -58.52 26.28 -16.96
C VAL A 342 -60.03 26.51 -17.17
N ALA A 343 -60.79 25.42 -17.32
CA ALA A 343 -62.23 25.50 -17.47
C ALA A 343 -62.92 26.05 -16.21
N GLN A 344 -62.50 25.61 -15.02
CA GLN A 344 -63.01 26.14 -13.76
C GLN A 344 -62.72 27.63 -13.58
N ALA A 345 -61.57 28.12 -14.04
CA ALA A 345 -61.24 29.53 -14.02
C ALA A 345 -62.16 30.34 -14.95
N ALA A 346 -62.47 29.80 -16.14
CA ALA A 346 -63.39 30.42 -17.09
C ALA A 346 -64.85 30.44 -16.58
N ASP A 347 -65.28 29.44 -15.80
CA ASP A 347 -66.60 29.45 -15.17
C ASP A 347 -66.75 30.53 -14.08
N LYS A 348 -65.65 31.11 -13.61
CA LYS A 348 -65.64 32.16 -12.57
C LYS A 348 -65.49 33.58 -13.13
N SER A 349 -65.19 33.73 -14.41
CA SER A 349 -65.00 35.02 -15.10
C SER A 349 -66.29 35.51 -15.76
#